data_AF-A0A822MVR5-F1
#
_entry.id   AF-A0A822MVR5-F1
#
_cell.length_a   1.000
_cell.length_b   1.000
_cell.length_c   1.000
_cell.angle_alpha   90.00
_cell.angle_beta   90.00
_cell.angle_gamma   90.00
#
_symmetry.space_group_name_H-M   'P 1'
#
loop_
_entity.id
_entity.type
_entity.pdbx_description
1 polymer ?
#
loop_
_entity_poly.entity_id
_entity_poly.type
_entity_poly.pdbx_seq_one_letter_code
_entity_poly.pdbx_strand_id
1 'polypeptide(L)'
;MVPLITGQELIKAGYTRKLVAAQFVKPYVKTNKNDKVDAEAICEAINRPNMRFVSVKMSKQQDIQSMHRVREELIAQRTARANQIRGLTAEYGIVAPLIRLASKSLVREVASGKEQR
;
A
#
# COMPACT_ATOMS: atom_id res chain seq x y z
N MET A 1 2.42 9.17 -1.85
CA MET A 1 3.33 9.75 -0.83
C MET A 1 3.11 11.26 -0.65
N VAL A 2 2.72 11.99 -1.70
CA VAL A 2 2.50 13.46 -1.74
C VAL A 2 1.48 14.06 -0.73
N PRO A 3 0.34 13.43 -0.36
CA PRO A 3 -0.65 14.09 0.52
C PRO A 3 -0.24 14.19 2.00
N LEU A 4 0.84 13.50 2.38
CA LEU A 4 1.18 13.23 3.78
C LEU A 4 2.20 14.21 4.35
N ILE A 5 3.09 14.74 3.50
CA ILE A 5 4.10 15.75 3.87
C ILE A 5 3.39 17.10 4.05
N THR A 6 2.52 17.47 3.10
CA THR A 6 1.76 18.72 3.11
C THR A 6 0.93 18.88 4.39
N GLY A 7 0.28 17.81 4.85
CA GLY A 7 -0.54 17.85 6.06
C GLY A 7 0.23 18.14 7.36
N GLN A 8 1.51 17.77 7.46
CA GLN A 8 2.34 18.10 8.64
C GLN A 8 2.93 19.49 8.54
N GLU A 9 3.34 19.91 7.35
CA GLU A 9 3.85 21.26 7.09
C GLU A 9 2.80 22.34 7.42
N LEU A 10 1.53 22.07 7.13
CA LEU A 10 0.43 22.97 7.51
C LEU A 10 0.30 23.14 9.03
N ILE A 11 0.53 22.09 9.83
CA ILE A 11 0.57 22.25 11.30
C ILE A 11 1.77 23.08 11.72
N LYS A 12 2.95 22.83 11.14
CA LYS A 12 4.16 23.60 11.43
C LYS A 12 4.00 25.09 11.09
N ALA A 13 3.21 25.39 10.06
CA ALA A 13 2.86 26.75 9.67
C ALA A 13 1.72 27.38 10.53
N GLY A 14 1.22 26.69 11.56
CA GLY A 14 0.22 27.21 12.49
C GLY A 14 -1.24 26.94 12.11
N TYR A 15 -1.51 26.19 11.03
CA TYR A 15 -2.89 25.87 10.64
C TYR A 15 -3.46 24.70 11.43
N THR A 16 -4.70 24.85 11.90
CA THR A 16 -5.44 23.76 12.53
C THR A 16 -6.05 22.88 11.45
N ARG A 17 -5.51 21.68 11.26
CA ARG A 17 -6.06 20.71 10.29
C ARG A 17 -7.21 19.90 10.88
N LYS A 18 -8.27 19.75 10.09
CA LYS A 18 -9.40 18.84 10.36
C LYS A 18 -9.49 17.84 9.21
N LEU A 19 -9.51 16.54 9.51
CA LEU A 19 -9.67 15.48 8.51
C LEU A 19 -11.11 15.00 8.49
N VAL A 20 -11.72 14.99 7.31
CA VAL A 20 -13.05 14.41 7.10
C VAL A 20 -12.88 13.05 6.42
N ALA A 21 -13.56 12.02 6.92
CA ALA A 21 -13.54 10.72 6.28
C ALA A 21 -14.21 10.79 4.90
N ALA A 22 -13.60 10.19 3.88
CA ALA A 22 -14.16 10.17 2.52
C ALA A 22 -15.57 9.57 2.47
N GLN A 23 -15.89 8.64 3.38
CA GLN A 23 -17.23 8.06 3.52
C GLN A 23 -18.31 9.09 3.86
N PHE A 24 -17.97 10.15 4.61
CA PHE A 24 -18.90 11.22 4.95
C PHE A 24 -19.00 12.30 3.86
N VAL A 25 -18.00 12.37 2.97
CA VAL A 25 -18.01 13.29 1.82
C VAL A 25 -18.77 12.68 0.64
N LYS A 26 -18.68 11.36 0.46
CA LYS A 26 -19.27 10.62 -0.68
C LYS A 26 -20.75 10.94 -0.97
N PRO A 27 -21.65 11.10 0.02
CA PRO A 27 -23.05 11.45 -0.23
C PRO A 27 -23.25 12.82 -0.89
N TYR A 28 -22.27 13.72 -0.78
CA TYR A 28 -22.33 15.08 -1.31
C TYR A 28 -21.61 15.23 -2.66
N VAL A 29 -20.90 14.19 -3.12
CA VAL A 29 -20.22 14.19 -4.42
C VAL A 29 -21.24 13.94 -5.51
N LYS A 30 -21.45 14.93 -6.38
CA LYS A 30 -22.32 14.80 -7.56
C LYS A 30 -21.71 13.79 -8.54
N THR A 31 -22.54 13.20 -9.39
CA THR A 31 -22.25 12.02 -10.25
C THR A 31 -21.02 12.10 -11.14
N ASN A 32 -20.43 13.29 -11.35
CA ASN A 32 -19.23 13.47 -12.16
C ASN A 32 -18.04 13.87 -11.29
N LYS A 33 -16.98 13.06 -11.29
CA LYS A 33 -15.78 13.30 -10.49
C LYS A 33 -14.97 14.43 -11.11
N ASN A 34 -14.94 15.57 -10.43
CA ASN A 34 -14.16 16.74 -10.81
C ASN A 34 -13.69 17.44 -9.52
N ASP A 35 -12.48 18.00 -9.51
CA ASP A 35 -11.89 18.62 -8.32
C ASP A 35 -12.77 19.72 -7.73
N LYS A 36 -13.49 20.48 -8.58
CA LYS A 36 -14.46 21.48 -8.14
C LYS A 36 -15.62 20.85 -7.36
N VAL A 37 -16.16 19.74 -7.86
CA VAL A 37 -17.28 19.02 -7.23
C VAL A 37 -16.82 18.40 -5.91
N ASP A 38 -15.61 17.86 -5.87
CA ASP A 38 -15.02 17.29 -4.66
C ASP A 38 -14.80 18.38 -3.59
N ALA A 39 -14.31 19.57 -3.98
CA ALA A 39 -14.16 20.71 -3.06
C ALA A 39 -15.50 21.20 -2.51
N GLU A 40 -16.52 21.35 -3.37
CA GLU A 40 -17.88 21.72 -2.95
C GLU A 40 -18.47 20.69 -1.98
N ALA A 41 -18.32 19.40 -2.27
CA ALA A 41 -18.80 18.30 -1.43
C ALA A 41 -18.11 18.29 -0.05
N ILE A 42 -16.80 18.58 0.00
CA ILE A 42 -16.06 18.70 1.27
C ILE A 42 -16.55 19.90 2.08
N CYS A 43 -16.71 21.07 1.45
CA CYS A 43 -17.23 22.26 2.12
C CYS A 43 -18.64 22.04 2.67
N GLU A 44 -19.51 21.40 1.91
CA GLU A 44 -20.88 21.09 2.34
C GLU A 44 -20.89 20.08 3.50
N ALA A 45 -20.05 19.04 3.42
CA ALA A 45 -19.90 18.06 4.48
C ALA A 45 -19.43 18.72 5.79
N ILE A 46 -18.40 19.58 5.75
CA ILE A 46 -17.81 20.23 6.93
C ILE A 46 -18.83 21.11 7.68
N ASN A 47 -19.77 21.72 6.96
CA ASN A 47 -20.76 22.63 7.55
C ASN A 47 -21.91 21.90 8.27
N ARG A 48 -21.98 20.57 8.25
CA ARG A 48 -23.04 19.82 8.95
C ARG A 48 -22.79 19.80 10.46
N PRO A 49 -23.81 20.04 11.30
CA PRO A 49 -23.65 20.15 12.76
C PRO A 49 -23.21 18.84 13.43
N ASN A 50 -23.56 17.69 12.85
CA ASN A 50 -23.18 16.36 13.34
C ASN A 50 -21.93 15.81 12.64
N MET A 51 -21.12 16.64 11.98
CA MET A 51 -19.95 16.18 11.24
C MET A 51 -18.86 15.70 12.19
N ARG A 52 -18.41 14.45 12.01
CA ARG A 52 -17.36 13.85 12.83
C ARG A 52 -16.02 13.93 12.12
N PHE A 53 -15.09 14.66 12.72
CA PHE A 53 -13.70 14.71 12.25
C PHE A 53 -12.94 13.46 12.68
N VAL A 54 -12.13 12.94 11.77
CA VAL A 54 -11.19 11.85 12.07
C VAL A 54 -9.99 12.45 12.77
N SER A 55 -9.52 11.76 13.80
CA SER A 55 -8.29 12.17 14.46
C SER A 55 -7.15 12.20 13.47
N VAL A 56 -6.41 13.28 13.57
CA VAL A 56 -5.17 13.46 12.86
C VAL A 56 -4.19 12.37 13.29
N LYS A 57 -3.77 11.50 12.37
CA LYS A 57 -2.75 10.48 12.67
C LYS A 57 -1.46 11.17 13.14
N MET A 58 -0.96 10.73 14.29
CA MET A 58 0.37 11.12 14.78
C MET A 58 1.44 10.48 13.89
N SER A 59 2.58 11.17 13.72
CA SER A 59 3.69 10.71 12.87
C SER A 59 4.11 9.27 13.20
N LYS A 60 4.26 8.94 14.50
CA LYS A 60 4.60 7.58 14.95
C LYS A 60 3.64 6.49 14.46
N GLN A 61 2.33 6.77 14.46
CA GLN A 61 1.32 5.81 14.02
C GLN A 61 1.31 5.65 12.50
N GLN A 62 1.70 6.70 11.78
CA GLN A 62 1.91 6.67 10.34
C GLN A 62 3.19 5.90 9.96
N ASP A 63 4.26 6.04 10.74
CA ASP A 63 5.51 5.28 10.53
C ASP A 63 5.26 3.79 10.71
N ILE A 64 4.55 3.41 11.79
CA ILE A 64 4.14 2.02 12.04
C ILE A 64 3.32 1.47 10.84
N GLN A 65 2.32 2.22 10.38
CA GLN A 65 1.53 1.81 9.20
C GLN A 65 2.40 1.64 7.94
N SER A 66 3.37 2.53 7.74
CA SER A 66 4.28 2.47 6.60
C SER A 66 5.17 1.22 6.67
N MET A 67 5.70 0.90 7.85
CA MET A 67 6.46 -0.34 8.07
C MET A 67 5.62 -1.60 7.79
N HIS A 68 4.35 -1.63 8.21
CA HIS A 68 3.45 -2.75 7.90
C HIS A 68 3.26 -2.93 6.39
N ARG A 69 3.05 -1.84 5.65
CA ARG A 69 2.91 -1.89 4.18
C ARG A 69 4.18 -2.39 3.50
N VAL A 70 5.35 -1.87 3.90
CA VAL A 70 6.65 -2.33 3.36
C VAL A 70 6.82 -3.83 3.61
N ARG A 71 6.48 -4.31 4.82
CA ARG A 71 6.56 -5.73 5.14
C ARG A 71 5.62 -6.58 4.28
N GLU A 72 4.36 -6.17 4.13
CA GLU A 72 3.37 -6.87 3.29
C GLU A 72 3.82 -6.95 1.83
N GLU A 73 4.32 -5.85 1.29
CA GLU A 73 4.84 -5.80 -0.07
C GLU A 73 6.05 -6.72 -0.26
N LEU A 74 7.01 -6.70 0.67
CA LEU A 74 8.16 -7.60 0.62
C LEU A 74 7.76 -9.07 0.70
N ILE A 75 6.73 -9.41 1.48
CA ILE A 75 6.20 -10.78 1.54
C ILE A 75 5.58 -11.17 0.19
N ALA A 76 4.74 -10.30 -0.39
CA ALA A 76 4.10 -10.54 -1.67
C ALA A 76 5.13 -10.69 -2.80
N GLN A 77 6.08 -9.76 -2.92
CA GLN A 77 7.15 -9.79 -3.92
C GLN A 77 8.01 -11.06 -3.78
N ARG A 78 8.29 -11.47 -2.53
CA ARG A 78 9.06 -12.70 -2.28
C ARG A 78 8.32 -13.95 -2.76
N THR A 79 7.02 -14.04 -2.50
CA THR A 79 6.18 -15.15 -2.97
C THR A 79 6.08 -15.15 -4.49
N ALA A 80 5.87 -13.97 -5.10
CA ALA A 80 5.84 -13.82 -6.55
C ALA A 80 7.15 -14.28 -7.20
N ARG A 81 8.31 -13.86 -6.66
CA ARG A 81 9.63 -14.28 -7.15
C ARG A 81 9.87 -15.78 -7.00
N ALA A 82 9.42 -16.39 -5.90
CA ALA A 82 9.50 -17.84 -5.72
C ALA A 82 8.66 -18.57 -6.78
N ASN A 83 7.42 -18.13 -7.02
CA ASN A 83 6.56 -18.72 -8.04
C ASN A 83 7.14 -18.54 -9.46
N GLN A 84 7.75 -17.39 -9.75
CA GLN A 84 8.42 -17.14 -11.02
C GLN A 84 9.59 -18.11 -11.24
N ILE A 85 10.45 -18.32 -10.24
CA ILE A 85 11.54 -19.30 -10.31
C ILE A 85 10.98 -20.70 -10.56
N ARG A 86 9.90 -21.10 -9.87
CA ARG A 86 9.27 -22.42 -10.07
C ARG A 86 8.73 -22.59 -11.48
N GLY A 87 8.09 -21.56 -12.05
CA GLY A 87 7.61 -21.58 -13.43
C GLY A 87 8.76 -21.81 -14.40
N LEU A 88 9.83 -21.03 -14.28
CA LEU A 88 11.01 -21.15 -15.13
C LEU A 88 11.69 -22.52 -15.00
N THR A 89 11.88 -23.04 -13.78
CA THR A 89 12.49 -24.37 -13.60
C THR A 89 11.60 -25.50 -14.14
N ALA A 90 10.29 -25.35 -14.08
CA ALA A 90 9.35 -26.34 -14.62
C ALA A 90 9.41 -26.42 -16.15
N GLU A 91 9.72 -25.31 -16.85
CA GLU A 91 9.98 -25.33 -18.30
C GLU A 91 11.18 -26.21 -18.65
N TYR A 92 12.17 -26.32 -17.76
CA TYR A 92 13.32 -27.23 -17.89
C TYR A 92 13.09 -28.62 -17.26
N GLY A 93 11.86 -28.97 -16.89
CA GLY A 93 11.53 -30.26 -16.26
C GLY A 93 11.94 -30.40 -14.79
N ILE A 94 12.46 -29.35 -14.17
CA ILE A 94 12.92 -29.35 -12.77
C ILE A 94 11.74 -28.92 -11.87
N VAL A 95 11.18 -29.87 -11.11
CA VAL A 95 10.08 -29.61 -10.19
C VAL A 95 10.61 -29.02 -8.87
N ALA A 96 10.56 -27.70 -8.78
CA ALA A 96 10.96 -26.99 -7.58
C ALA A 96 9.93 -27.16 -6.43
N PRO A 97 10.40 -27.44 -5.19
CA PRO A 97 9.54 -27.72 -4.04
C PRO A 97 8.77 -26.49 -3.53
N LEU A 98 7.59 -26.73 -2.96
CA LEU A 98 6.66 -25.71 -2.45
C LEU A 98 7.22 -24.91 -1.25
N ILE A 99 8.16 -25.51 -0.51
CA ILE A 99 8.65 -24.98 0.76
C ILE A 99 9.81 -24.00 0.54
N ARG A 100 9.68 -22.81 1.13
CA ARG A 100 10.62 -21.67 1.11
C ARG A 100 12.09 -22.03 1.36
N LEU A 101 12.36 -23.01 2.22
CA LEU A 101 13.72 -23.41 2.57
C LEU A 101 14.39 -24.21 1.44
N ALA A 102 13.60 -25.01 0.71
CA ALA A 102 14.09 -25.89 -0.33
C ALA A 102 14.28 -25.19 -1.68
N SER A 103 13.68 -24.01 -1.87
CA SER A 103 13.95 -23.16 -3.05
C SER A 103 15.37 -22.58 -3.07
N LYS A 104 15.99 -22.34 -1.89
CA LYS A 104 17.38 -21.84 -1.80
C LYS A 104 18.41 -22.89 -2.24
N SER A 105 18.21 -24.15 -1.87
CA SER A 105 19.09 -25.25 -2.29
C SER A 105 18.98 -25.48 -3.79
N LEU A 106 17.77 -25.40 -4.35
CA LEU A 106 17.55 -25.57 -5.79
C LEU A 106 18.19 -24.46 -6.63
N VAL A 107 18.16 -23.20 -6.16
CA VAL A 107 18.87 -22.08 -6.83
C VAL A 107 20.39 -22.32 -6.83
N ARG A 108 20.96 -22.87 -5.75
CA ARG A 108 22.39 -23.24 -5.73
C ARG A 108 22.70 -24.39 -6.69
N GLU A 109 21.78 -25.35 -6.79
CA GLU A 109 21.94 -26.53 -7.64
C GLU A 109 21.87 -26.16 -9.13
N VAL A 110 20.91 -25.33 -9.53
CA VAL A 110 20.84 -24.75 -10.89
C VAL A 110 22.06 -23.86 -11.20
N ALA A 111 22.48 -23.02 -10.25
CA ALA A 111 23.67 -22.18 -10.42
C ALA A 111 24.99 -22.98 -10.51
N SER A 112 24.99 -24.23 -10.03
CA SER A 112 26.14 -25.14 -10.12
C SER A 112 26.27 -25.88 -11.45
N GLY A 113 25.38 -25.62 -12.42
CA GLY A 113 25.52 -26.11 -13.79
C GLY A 113 25.38 -27.61 -13.96
N LYS A 114 24.67 -28.31 -13.06
CA LYS A 114 24.34 -29.72 -13.25
C LYS A 114 23.15 -29.85 -14.18
N GLU A 115 23.43 -29.72 -15.47
CA GLU A 115 22.54 -30.10 -16.57
C GLU A 115 22.28 -31.62 -16.45
N GLN A 116 21.08 -31.98 -16.01
CA GLN A 116 20.65 -33.37 -15.97
C GLN A 116 20.20 -33.75 -17.39
N ARG A 117 20.98 -34.63 -18.01
CA ARG A 117 20.63 -35.38 -19.23
C ARG A 117 19.28 -36.07 -19.12
#